data_AF-A0A9D1XS09-F1
#
_entry.id   AF-A0A9D1XS09-F1
#
_cell.length_a   1.000
_cell.length_b   1.000
_cell.length_c   1.000
_cell.angle_alpha   90.00
_cell.angle_beta   90.00
_cell.angle_gamma   90.00
#
_symmetry.space_group_name_H-M   'P 1'
#
loop_
_entity.id
_entity.type
_entity.pdbx_description
1 polymer ?
#
loop_
_entity_poly.entity_id
_entity_poly.type
_entity_poly.pdbx_seq_one_letter_code
_entity_poly.pdbx_strand_id
1 'polypeptide(L)'
;MDPISIAILVIAGLAYAINYIAQEIELKDKVINLLKIYSKEITTIRRQKMDAYVDEPCDTRMQQACADLLRHEFPQGIVKKFATMKSLEERRAFMADLIHRVANVMGVDVNEVTFSEGQEGSYGYYRYRDQATGNISKQVWMNNVYLASEPEQVVRTMLHELRHGVQSQALFETDQWGFSARRKAEWLSNETSYVNCTEAYKLQEQELDADVFAERVLNKVNHKQAES
;
A
#
# COMPACT_ATOMS: atom_id res chain seq x y z
N MET A 1 -48.50 -31.13 -32.52
CA MET A 1 -47.05 -31.11 -32.82
C MET A 1 -46.58 -32.54 -32.72
N ASP A 2 -46.04 -33.12 -33.78
CA ASP A 2 -45.56 -34.50 -33.72
C ASP A 2 -44.31 -34.59 -32.81
N PRO A 3 -44.02 -35.77 -32.24
CA PRO A 3 -42.89 -35.96 -31.32
C PRO A 3 -41.54 -35.58 -31.91
N ILE A 4 -41.38 -35.67 -33.23
CA ILE A 4 -40.13 -35.35 -33.95
C ILE A 4 -39.94 -33.83 -33.97
N SER A 5 -41.00 -33.07 -34.26
CA SER A 5 -41.00 -31.60 -34.23
C SER A 5 -40.66 -31.05 -32.84
N ILE A 6 -41.13 -31.69 -31.76
CA ILE A 6 -40.81 -31.30 -30.37
C ILE A 6 -39.32 -31.57 -30.08
N ALA A 7 -38.79 -32.73 -30.48
CA ALA A 7 -37.39 -33.07 -30.27
C ALA A 7 -36.43 -32.09 -30.99
N ILE A 8 -36.77 -31.68 -32.21
CA ILE A 8 -35.97 -30.71 -32.99
C ILE A 8 -35.92 -29.34 -32.29
N LEU A 9 -37.04 -28.85 -31.76
CA LEU A 9 -37.08 -27.57 -31.05
C LEU A 9 -36.26 -27.58 -29.76
N VAL A 10 -36.27 -28.69 -29.02
CA VAL A 10 -35.46 -28.85 -27.79
C VAL A 10 -33.97 -28.85 -28.12
N ILE A 11 -33.55 -29.55 -29.18
CA ILE A 11 -32.14 -29.60 -29.61
C ILE A 11 -31.66 -28.22 -30.07
N ALA A 12 -32.47 -27.50 -30.85
CA ALA A 12 -32.15 -26.15 -31.31
C ALA A 12 -32.03 -25.16 -30.13
N GLY A 13 -32.93 -25.26 -29.15
CA GLY A 13 -32.88 -24.44 -27.93
C GLY A 13 -31.62 -24.71 -27.08
N LEU A 14 -31.24 -25.98 -26.92
CA LEU A 14 -30.02 -26.37 -26.22
C LEU A 14 -28.76 -25.90 -26.96
N ALA A 15 -28.72 -26.03 -28.28
CA ALA A 15 -27.59 -25.55 -29.09
C ALA A 15 -27.43 -24.02 -29.00
N TYR A 16 -28.54 -23.27 -29.02
CA TYR A 16 -28.51 -21.83 -28.81
C TYR A 16 -28.02 -21.46 -27.41
N ALA A 17 -28.53 -22.12 -26.36
CA ALA A 17 -28.10 -21.88 -24.98
C ALA A 17 -26.61 -22.21 -24.78
N ILE A 18 -26.12 -23.33 -25.33
CA ILE A 18 -24.70 -23.71 -25.29
C ILE A 18 -23.85 -22.67 -26.01
N ASN A 19 -24.27 -22.21 -27.20
CA ASN A 19 -23.53 -21.21 -27.95
C ASN A 19 -23.49 -19.85 -27.23
N TYR A 20 -24.60 -19.43 -26.63
CA TYR A 20 -24.67 -18.21 -25.81
C TYR A 20 -23.74 -18.31 -24.58
N ILE A 21 -23.78 -19.43 -23.85
CA ILE A 21 -22.89 -19.68 -22.72
C ILE A 21 -21.42 -19.72 -23.17
N ALA A 22 -21.12 -20.36 -24.30
CA ALA A 22 -19.76 -20.43 -24.85
C ALA A 22 -19.22 -19.03 -25.22
N GLN A 23 -20.06 -18.17 -25.82
CA GLN A 23 -19.69 -16.79 -26.13
C GLN A 23 -19.44 -15.95 -24.87
N GLU A 24 -20.27 -16.10 -23.83
CA GLU A 24 -20.04 -15.45 -22.53
C GLU A 24 -18.72 -15.89 -21.89
N ILE A 25 -18.41 -17.18 -21.93
CA ILE A 25 -17.14 -17.72 -21.40
C ILE A 25 -15.95 -17.18 -22.20
N GLU A 26 -16.01 -17.20 -23.53
CA GLU A 26 -14.94 -16.67 -24.39
C GLU A 26 -14.73 -15.16 -24.15
N LEU A 27 -15.81 -14.40 -23.96
CA LEU A 27 -15.72 -12.98 -23.62
C LEU A 27 -15.08 -12.77 -22.25
N LYS A 28 -15.47 -13.56 -21.24
CA LYS A 28 -14.86 -13.53 -19.90
C LYS A 28 -13.37 -13.85 -19.96
N ASP A 29 -12.97 -14.87 -20.71
CA ASP A 29 -11.56 -15.24 -20.87
C ASP A 29 -10.76 -14.15 -21.57
N LYS A 30 -11.33 -13.52 -22.61
CA LYS A 30 -10.72 -12.35 -23.28
C LYS A 30 -10.55 -11.18 -22.30
N VAL A 31 -11.56 -10.87 -21.50
CA VAL A 31 -11.49 -9.80 -20.49
C VAL A 31 -10.45 -10.13 -19.42
N ILE A 32 -10.43 -11.36 -18.90
CA ILE A 32 -9.43 -11.81 -17.91
C ILE A 32 -8.01 -11.70 -18.50
N ASN A 33 -7.81 -12.11 -19.76
CA ASN A 33 -6.51 -12.01 -20.41
C ASN A 33 -6.08 -10.55 -20.62
N LEU A 34 -7.00 -9.66 -21.02
CA LEU A 34 -6.73 -8.23 -21.12
C LEU A 34 -6.36 -7.63 -19.77
N LEU A 35 -7.07 -7.97 -18.70
CA LEU A 35 -6.76 -7.53 -17.33
C LEU A 35 -5.37 -8.02 -16.89
N LYS A 36 -4.99 -9.26 -17.22
CA LYS A 36 -3.64 -9.80 -16.92
C LYS A 36 -2.55 -9.04 -17.67
N ILE A 37 -2.75 -8.75 -18.95
CA ILE A 37 -1.79 -7.97 -19.76
C ILE A 37 -1.63 -6.57 -19.16
N TYR A 38 -2.76 -5.89 -18.91
CA TYR A 38 -2.77 -4.54 -18.32
C TYR A 38 -2.09 -4.50 -16.95
N SER A 39 -2.37 -5.48 -16.09
CA SER A 39 -1.74 -5.62 -14.77
C SER A 39 -0.21 -5.80 -14.87
N LYS A 40 0.26 -6.58 -15.85
CA LYS A 40 1.71 -6.77 -16.11
C LYS A 40 2.37 -5.48 -16.60
N GLU A 41 1.72 -4.75 -17.50
CA GLU A 41 2.22 -3.47 -18.01
C GLU A 41 2.34 -2.42 -16.90
N ILE A 42 1.31 -2.29 -16.07
CA ILE A 42 1.34 -1.39 -14.91
C ILE A 42 2.47 -1.76 -13.96
N THR A 43 2.65 -3.04 -13.66
CA THR A 43 3.74 -3.51 -12.80
C THR A 43 5.10 -3.15 -13.38
N THR A 44 5.26 -3.27 -14.70
CA THR A 44 6.51 -2.93 -15.42
C THR A 44 6.79 -1.44 -15.34
N ILE A 45 5.80 -0.60 -15.69
CA ILE A 45 5.91 0.87 -15.64
C ILE A 45 6.23 1.33 -14.22
N ARG A 46 5.53 0.76 -13.23
CA ARG A 46 5.76 1.06 -11.84
C ARG A 46 7.20 0.76 -11.42
N ARG A 47 7.73 -0.41 -11.81
CA ARG A 47 9.12 -0.76 -11.49
C ARG A 47 10.12 0.17 -12.16
N GLN A 48 9.92 0.50 -13.43
CA GLN A 48 10.74 1.50 -14.12
C GLN A 48 10.75 2.86 -13.42
N LYS A 49 9.58 3.33 -12.95
CA LYS A 49 9.48 4.57 -12.17
C LYS A 49 10.23 4.47 -10.84
N MET A 50 10.09 3.36 -10.12
CA MET A 50 10.79 3.15 -8.85
C MET A 50 12.31 3.07 -9.02
N ASP A 51 12.78 2.45 -10.12
CA ASP A 51 14.21 2.36 -10.45
C ASP A 51 14.78 3.73 -10.86
N ALA A 52 13.98 4.54 -11.57
CA ALA A 52 14.34 5.91 -11.95
C ALA A 52 14.20 6.94 -10.81
N TYR A 53 13.62 6.54 -9.67
CA TYR A 53 13.34 7.44 -8.57
C TYR A 53 14.64 7.88 -7.87
N VAL A 54 14.81 9.20 -7.72
CA VAL A 54 15.99 9.80 -7.08
C VAL A 54 15.61 10.28 -5.68
N ASP A 55 16.35 9.80 -4.66
CA ASP A 55 16.20 10.32 -3.30
C ASP A 55 16.68 11.77 -3.22
N GLU A 56 15.97 12.57 -2.42
CA GLU A 56 16.52 13.85 -1.96
C GLU A 56 17.45 13.62 -0.75
N PRO A 57 18.39 14.54 -0.46
CA PRO A 57 19.33 14.35 0.66
C PRO A 57 18.66 14.13 2.03
N CYS A 58 17.46 14.69 2.25
CA CYS A 58 16.67 14.46 3.45
C CYS A 58 16.13 13.02 3.51
N ASP A 59 15.78 12.41 2.37
CA ASP A 59 15.29 11.03 2.29
C ASP A 59 16.36 10.07 2.81
N THR A 60 17.60 10.18 2.33
CA THR A 60 18.68 9.27 2.74
C THR A 60 18.94 9.31 4.25
N ARG A 61 18.91 10.50 4.86
CA ARG A 61 19.08 10.65 6.32
C ARG A 61 17.91 10.03 7.08
N MET A 62 16.69 10.33 6.65
CA MET A 62 15.47 9.81 7.27
C MET A 62 15.40 8.28 7.16
N GLN A 63 15.69 7.73 5.97
CA GLN A 63 15.73 6.29 5.73
C GLN A 63 16.77 5.61 6.64
N GLN A 64 17.94 6.21 6.80
CA GLN A 64 18.99 5.66 7.67
C GLN A 64 18.55 5.64 9.13
N ALA A 65 17.97 6.74 9.62
CA ALA A 65 17.50 6.83 11.00
C ALA A 65 16.36 5.82 11.28
N CYS A 66 15.41 5.67 10.36
CA CYS A 66 14.38 4.64 10.45
C CYS A 66 15.00 3.24 10.45
N ALA A 67 15.93 2.95 9.53
CA ALA A 67 16.58 1.64 9.46
C ALA A 67 17.35 1.31 10.74
N ASP A 68 18.03 2.28 11.35
CA ASP A 68 18.75 2.08 12.62
C ASP A 68 17.79 1.77 13.78
N LEU A 69 16.66 2.49 13.87
CA LEU A 69 15.60 2.18 14.83
C LEU A 69 15.05 0.76 14.60
N LEU A 70 14.72 0.40 13.36
CA LEU A 70 14.16 -0.92 13.06
C LEU A 70 15.15 -2.05 13.33
N ARG A 71 16.45 -1.87 13.07
CA ARG A 71 17.48 -2.87 13.43
C ARG A 71 17.57 -3.07 14.94
N HIS A 72 17.42 -2.00 15.72
CA HIS A 72 17.40 -2.09 17.18
C HIS A 72 16.16 -2.85 17.68
N GLU A 73 14.99 -2.62 17.09
CA GLU A 73 13.73 -3.28 17.47
C GLU A 73 13.63 -4.72 16.98
N PHE A 74 14.25 -5.02 15.84
CA PHE A 74 14.20 -6.31 15.15
C PHE A 74 15.60 -6.93 14.99
N PRO A 75 16.38 -7.15 16.06
CA PRO A 75 17.75 -7.62 15.95
C PRO A 75 17.86 -9.02 15.32
N GLN A 76 16.78 -9.81 15.40
CA GLN A 76 16.67 -11.13 14.80
C GLN A 76 15.66 -11.19 13.64
N GLY A 77 15.20 -10.03 13.16
CA GLY A 77 14.19 -9.89 12.11
C GLY A 77 12.76 -9.70 12.63
N ILE A 78 11.91 -9.13 11.77
CA ILE A 78 10.53 -8.73 12.07
C ILE A 78 9.69 -9.95 12.46
N VAL A 79 9.72 -11.02 11.65
CA VAL A 79 8.93 -12.24 11.89
C VAL A 79 9.23 -12.85 13.26
N LYS A 80 10.51 -12.93 13.65
CA LYS A 80 10.89 -13.50 14.95
C LYS A 80 10.40 -12.64 16.11
N LYS A 81 10.50 -11.31 16.01
CA LYS A 81 9.96 -10.40 17.04
C LYS A 81 8.45 -10.62 17.20
N PHE A 82 7.69 -10.66 16.10
CA PHE A 82 6.24 -10.89 16.16
C PHE A 82 5.87 -12.28 16.69
N ALA A 83 6.69 -13.30 16.44
CA ALA A 83 6.49 -14.63 17.00
C ALA A 83 6.65 -14.70 18.54
N THR A 84 7.35 -13.73 19.15
CA THR A 84 7.43 -13.63 20.62
C THR A 84 6.14 -13.11 21.26
N MET A 85 5.27 -12.45 20.48
CA MET A 85 4.01 -11.88 20.93
C MET A 85 2.88 -12.90 20.74
N LYS A 86 2.28 -13.31 21.86
CA LYS A 86 1.30 -14.39 21.95
C LYS A 86 -0.12 -13.94 21.61
N SER A 87 -0.42 -12.66 21.73
CA SER A 87 -1.76 -12.11 21.48
C SER A 87 -1.76 -10.98 20.46
N LEU A 88 -2.92 -10.74 19.84
CA LEU A 88 -3.11 -9.60 18.96
C LEU A 88 -2.97 -8.26 19.70
N GLU A 89 -3.40 -8.19 20.97
CA GLU A 89 -3.26 -6.97 21.78
C GLU A 89 -1.79 -6.63 22.04
N GLU A 90 -0.92 -7.61 22.32
CA GLU A 90 0.53 -7.37 22.44
C GLU A 90 1.11 -6.82 21.13
N ARG A 91 0.66 -7.35 19.99
CA ARG A 91 1.08 -6.84 18.68
C ARG A 91 0.58 -5.43 18.41
N ARG A 92 -0.66 -5.10 18.78
CA ARG A 92 -1.20 -3.73 18.65
C ARG A 92 -0.41 -2.76 19.52
N ALA A 93 -0.17 -3.11 20.78
CA ALA A 93 0.58 -2.26 21.71
C ALA A 93 2.01 -2.02 21.20
N PHE A 94 2.70 -3.07 20.77
CA PHE A 94 4.03 -2.95 20.16
C PHE A 94 4.00 -2.11 18.89
N MET A 95 3.04 -2.34 18.00
CA MET A 95 2.96 -1.63 16.74
C MET A 95 2.61 -0.14 16.94
N ALA A 96 1.75 0.19 17.91
CA ALA A 96 1.44 1.57 18.27
C ALA A 96 2.69 2.32 18.78
N ASP A 97 3.45 1.71 19.69
CA ASP A 97 4.72 2.27 20.19
C ASP A 97 5.72 2.46 19.04
N LEU A 98 5.87 1.44 18.19
CA LEU A 98 6.75 1.49 17.04
C LEU A 98 6.37 2.62 16.07
N ILE A 99 5.08 2.78 15.76
CA ILE A 99 4.57 3.86 14.90
C ILE A 99 4.96 5.21 15.48
N HIS A 100 4.73 5.46 16.77
CA HIS A 100 5.09 6.74 17.39
C HIS A 100 6.60 7.00 17.39
N ARG A 101 7.41 5.97 17.63
CA ARG A 101 8.88 6.09 17.62
C ARG A 101 9.42 6.37 16.21
N VAL A 102 8.90 5.67 15.20
CA VAL A 102 9.27 5.91 13.80
C VAL A 102 8.79 7.28 13.34
N ALA A 103 7.56 7.68 13.70
CA ALA A 103 7.02 9.01 13.41
C ALA A 103 7.92 10.10 14.00
N ASN A 104 8.34 9.96 15.25
CA ASN A 104 9.28 10.88 15.90
C ASN A 104 10.65 10.93 15.19
N VAL A 105 11.19 9.79 14.76
CA VAL A 105 12.43 9.74 13.96
C VAL A 105 12.27 10.43 12.61
N MET A 106 11.10 10.31 11.98
CA MET A 106 10.78 10.96 10.73
C MET A 106 10.45 12.45 10.90
N GLY A 107 10.21 12.91 12.13
CA GLY A 107 9.72 14.26 12.43
C GLY A 107 8.24 14.46 12.08
N VAL A 108 7.46 13.37 11.99
CA VAL A 108 6.04 13.41 11.63
C VAL A 108 5.20 13.36 12.89
N ASP A 109 4.33 14.35 13.07
CA ASP A 109 3.29 14.28 14.09
C ASP A 109 2.24 13.19 13.80
N VAL A 110 1.93 12.39 14.81
CA VAL A 110 0.83 11.40 14.81
C VAL A 110 0.07 11.54 16.11
N ASN A 111 -1.22 11.92 16.02
CA ASN A 111 -2.06 12.15 17.19
C ASN A 111 -2.76 10.88 17.68
N GLU A 112 -3.07 9.97 16.75
CA GLU A 112 -3.86 8.79 17.03
C GLU A 112 -3.39 7.63 16.16
N VAL A 113 -3.27 6.45 16.76
CA VAL A 113 -3.03 5.19 16.07
C VAL A 113 -4.20 4.25 16.38
N THR A 114 -4.89 3.80 15.34
CA THR A 114 -6.05 2.91 15.48
C THR A 114 -5.83 1.59 14.76
N PHE A 115 -6.44 0.54 15.31
CA PHE A 115 -6.37 -0.81 14.76
C PHE A 115 -7.78 -1.38 14.67
N SER A 116 -8.27 -1.64 13.47
CA SER A 116 -9.54 -2.33 13.26
C SER A 116 -9.44 -3.30 12.09
N GLU A 117 -10.47 -4.12 11.92
CA GLU A 117 -10.63 -4.85 10.66
C GLU A 117 -10.99 -3.86 9.56
N GLY A 118 -10.49 -4.11 8.35
CA GLY A 118 -10.80 -3.34 7.15
C GLY A 118 -11.14 -4.28 5.99
N GLN A 119 -11.44 -3.69 4.83
CA GLN A 119 -11.70 -4.47 3.62
C GLN A 119 -10.45 -5.24 3.17
N GLU A 120 -10.66 -6.35 2.46
CA GLU A 120 -9.58 -7.11 1.84
C GLU A 120 -8.73 -6.19 0.95
N GLY A 121 -7.41 -6.28 1.09
CA GLY A 121 -6.46 -5.44 0.36
C GLY A 121 -6.16 -4.07 0.97
N SER A 122 -6.85 -3.68 2.05
CA SER A 122 -6.54 -2.44 2.79
C SER A 122 -5.63 -2.74 3.98
N TYR A 123 -4.37 -2.32 3.90
CA TYR A 123 -3.36 -2.59 4.94
C TYR A 123 -3.29 -1.49 6.01
N GLY A 124 -3.46 -0.24 5.60
CA GLY A 124 -3.35 0.93 6.45
C GLY A 124 -3.78 2.20 5.71
N TYR A 125 -3.82 3.31 6.43
CA TYR A 125 -3.84 4.65 5.86
C TYR A 125 -3.27 5.67 6.86
N TYR A 126 -2.71 6.76 6.34
CA TYR A 126 -2.52 8.00 7.09
C TYR A 126 -3.58 9.04 6.71
N ARG A 127 -4.28 9.59 7.70
CA ARG A 127 -5.27 10.65 7.53
C ARG A 127 -4.74 11.96 8.09
N TYR A 128 -4.43 12.89 7.18
CA TYR A 128 -4.01 14.23 7.56
C TYR A 128 -5.15 15.09 8.11
N ARG A 129 -6.30 15.10 7.42
CA ARG A 129 -7.46 15.93 7.74
C ARG A 129 -8.70 15.07 7.94
N ASP A 130 -9.47 15.38 8.97
CA ASP A 130 -10.79 14.82 9.18
C ASP A 130 -11.77 15.37 8.13
N GLN A 131 -12.44 14.47 7.41
CA GLN A 131 -13.32 14.86 6.31
C GLN A 131 -14.62 15.53 6.77
N ALA A 132 -15.10 15.20 7.98
CA ALA A 132 -16.37 15.71 8.49
C ALA A 132 -16.24 17.12 9.08
N THR A 133 -15.13 17.37 9.78
CA THR A 133 -14.86 18.63 10.49
C THR A 133 -13.89 19.54 9.74
N GLY A 134 -13.14 19.00 8.78
CA GLY A 134 -12.07 19.71 8.10
C GLY A 134 -10.84 19.97 9.00
N ASN A 135 -10.81 19.46 10.23
CA ASN A 135 -9.72 19.70 11.17
C ASN A 135 -8.52 18.78 10.89
N ILE A 136 -7.33 19.23 11.27
CA ILE A 136 -6.13 18.39 11.22
C ILE A 136 -6.29 17.26 12.24
N SER A 137 -6.16 16.00 11.79
CA SER A 137 -6.36 14.79 12.59
C SER A 137 -5.07 14.00 12.78
N LYS A 138 -4.18 13.94 11.78
CA LYS A 138 -2.90 13.21 11.79
C LYS A 138 -3.01 11.80 12.42
N GLN A 139 -3.86 10.97 11.83
CA GLN A 139 -4.19 9.63 12.32
C GLN A 139 -3.56 8.55 11.46
N VAL A 140 -3.00 7.52 12.08
CA VAL A 140 -2.60 6.28 11.40
C VAL A 140 -3.62 5.20 11.73
N TRP A 141 -4.11 4.51 10.71
CA TRP A 141 -4.92 3.31 10.88
C TRP A 141 -4.19 2.11 10.28
N MET A 142 -4.26 0.97 10.95
CA MET A 142 -3.66 -0.29 10.50
C MET A 142 -4.68 -1.43 10.59
N ASN A 143 -4.65 -2.34 9.62
CA ASN A 143 -5.58 -3.47 9.59
C ASN A 143 -5.14 -4.61 10.53
N ASN A 144 -6.04 -5.01 11.42
CA ASN A 144 -5.84 -6.10 12.38
C ASN A 144 -5.58 -7.46 11.74
N VAL A 145 -6.19 -7.75 10.60
CA VAL A 145 -6.05 -9.05 9.92
C VAL A 145 -4.59 -9.25 9.52
N TYR A 146 -3.99 -8.25 8.86
CA TYR A 146 -2.60 -8.29 8.44
C TYR A 146 -1.62 -8.19 9.61
N LEU A 147 -1.98 -7.48 10.69
CA LEU A 147 -1.21 -7.51 11.94
C LEU A 147 -1.10 -8.94 12.54
N ALA A 148 -2.11 -9.77 12.32
CA ALA A 148 -2.11 -11.15 12.78
C ALA A 148 -1.31 -12.10 11.86
N SER A 149 -1.33 -11.88 10.53
CA SER A 149 -0.80 -12.84 9.55
C SER A 149 0.48 -12.42 8.83
N GLU A 150 0.77 -11.13 8.68
CA GLU A 150 1.77 -10.61 7.74
C GLU A 150 2.66 -9.52 8.39
N PRO A 151 3.54 -9.90 9.33
CA PRO A 151 4.27 -8.93 10.15
C PRO A 151 5.21 -8.02 9.35
N GLU A 152 5.88 -8.53 8.32
CA GLU A 152 6.76 -7.72 7.46
C GLU A 152 5.97 -6.70 6.63
N GLN A 153 4.84 -7.11 6.08
CA GLN A 153 3.97 -6.24 5.29
C GLN A 153 3.38 -5.12 6.16
N VAL A 154 3.05 -5.40 7.41
CA VAL A 154 2.55 -4.39 8.36
C VAL A 154 3.61 -3.34 8.68
N VAL A 155 4.87 -3.75 8.91
CA VAL A 155 5.99 -2.81 9.13
C VAL A 155 6.25 -1.98 7.87
N ARG A 156 6.19 -2.60 6.69
CA ARG A 156 6.28 -1.89 5.41
C ARG A 156 5.17 -0.86 5.26
N THR A 157 3.92 -1.24 5.55
CA THR A 157 2.77 -0.34 5.50
C THR A 157 2.93 0.82 6.46
N MET A 158 3.36 0.59 7.71
CA MET A 158 3.64 1.70 8.63
C MET A 158 4.60 2.73 8.03
N LEU A 159 5.71 2.30 7.43
CA LEU A 159 6.67 3.22 6.81
C LEU A 159 6.05 4.00 5.65
N HIS A 160 5.24 3.33 4.84
CA HIS A 160 4.49 3.93 3.74
C HIS A 160 3.50 4.99 4.26
N GLU A 161 2.68 4.67 5.25
CA GLU A 161 1.71 5.61 5.82
C GLU A 161 2.38 6.80 6.51
N LEU A 162 3.46 6.56 7.26
CA LEU A 162 4.21 7.65 7.88
C LEU A 162 4.87 8.55 6.84
N ARG A 163 5.22 8.01 5.66
CA ARG A 163 5.71 8.83 4.54
C ARG A 163 4.61 9.75 3.99
N HIS A 164 3.35 9.31 3.93
CA HIS A 164 2.23 10.22 3.66
C HIS A 164 2.09 11.33 4.71
N GLY A 165 2.44 11.05 5.96
CA GLY A 165 2.56 12.07 7.00
C GLY A 165 3.60 13.14 6.69
N VAL A 166 4.81 12.73 6.26
CA VAL A 166 5.86 13.65 5.80
C VAL A 166 5.37 14.51 4.65
N GLN A 167 4.81 13.87 3.62
CA GLN A 167 4.33 14.54 2.41
C GLN A 167 3.27 15.59 2.75
N SER A 168 2.27 15.22 3.57
CA SER A 168 1.19 16.13 3.99
C SER A 168 1.73 17.33 4.76
N GLN A 169 2.63 17.11 5.73
CA GLN A 169 3.19 18.20 6.54
C GLN A 169 4.10 19.11 5.72
N ALA A 170 4.89 18.55 4.79
CA ALA A 170 5.73 19.35 3.89
C ALA A 170 4.93 20.20 2.88
N LEU A 171 3.73 19.74 2.50
CA LEU A 171 2.84 20.47 1.58
C LEU A 171 1.97 21.53 2.28
N PHE A 172 1.41 21.18 3.44
CA PHE A 172 0.32 21.95 4.04
C PHE A 172 0.69 22.61 5.37
N GLU A 173 1.87 22.33 5.91
CA GLU A 173 2.41 22.95 7.13
C GLU A 173 3.81 23.50 6.87
N THR A 174 4.75 23.25 7.78
CA THR A 174 6.15 23.66 7.66
C THR A 174 6.96 22.52 7.08
N ASP A 175 7.56 22.75 5.90
CA ASP A 175 8.56 21.86 5.31
C ASP A 175 9.89 21.98 6.05
N GLN A 176 10.00 21.24 7.16
CA GLN A 176 11.22 21.19 7.98
C GLN A 176 12.34 20.34 7.36
N TRP A 177 12.01 19.50 6.37
CA TRP A 177 12.98 18.60 5.73
C TRP A 177 13.69 19.26 4.55
N GLY A 178 13.11 20.34 4.01
CA GLY A 178 13.66 21.10 2.89
C GLY A 178 13.46 20.39 1.56
N PHE A 179 12.30 19.75 1.34
CA PHE A 179 11.99 19.11 0.07
C PHE A 179 11.95 20.13 -1.07
N SER A 180 12.44 19.73 -2.25
CA SER A 180 12.45 20.64 -3.39
C SER A 180 11.03 21.01 -3.84
N ALA A 181 10.90 22.17 -4.47
CA ALA A 181 9.64 22.60 -5.08
C ALA A 181 9.14 21.58 -6.12
N ARG A 182 10.06 20.91 -6.84
CA ARG A 182 9.73 19.85 -7.78
C ARG A 182 9.07 18.67 -7.09
N ARG A 183 9.68 18.14 -6.03
CA ARG A 183 9.14 16.99 -5.27
C ARG A 183 7.76 17.32 -4.70
N LYS A 184 7.59 18.52 -4.13
CA LYS A 184 6.29 18.99 -3.63
C LYS A 184 5.24 19.12 -4.74
N ALA A 185 5.62 19.59 -5.93
CA ALA A 185 4.70 19.65 -7.06
C ALA A 185 4.28 18.24 -7.54
N GLU A 186 5.20 17.28 -7.55
CA GLU A 186 4.91 15.87 -7.88
C GLU A 186 3.87 15.28 -6.91
N TRP A 187 4.00 15.53 -5.60
CA TRP A 187 3.00 15.11 -4.62
C TRP A 187 1.66 15.81 -4.81
N LEU A 188 1.65 17.15 -4.90
CA LEU A 188 0.43 17.95 -5.02
C LEU A 188 -0.37 17.63 -6.29
N SER A 189 0.30 17.22 -7.38
CA SER A 189 -0.39 16.85 -8.62
C SER A 189 -1.41 15.72 -8.43
N ASN A 190 -1.18 14.83 -7.44
CA ASN A 190 -2.09 13.73 -7.12
C ASN A 190 -3.34 14.19 -6.35
N GLU A 191 -3.24 15.24 -5.53
CA GLU A 191 -4.37 15.83 -4.81
C GLU A 191 -5.40 16.46 -5.78
N THR A 192 -4.93 17.04 -6.88
CA THR A 192 -5.80 17.69 -7.89
C THR A 192 -6.35 16.73 -8.95
N SER A 193 -5.85 15.51 -9.02
CA SER A 193 -6.19 14.53 -10.08
C SER A 193 -6.27 13.11 -9.52
N TYR A 194 -6.77 12.98 -8.29
CA TYR A 194 -6.85 11.70 -7.58
C TYR A 194 -7.68 10.68 -8.37
N VAL A 195 -7.03 9.59 -8.81
CA VAL A 195 -7.70 8.50 -9.50
C VAL A 195 -7.92 7.36 -8.51
N ASN A 196 -9.18 7.12 -8.15
CA ASN A 196 -9.60 5.96 -7.37
C ASN A 196 -9.82 4.75 -8.28
N CYS A 197 -8.76 4.27 -8.91
CA CYS A 197 -8.73 2.94 -9.53
C CYS A 197 -7.49 2.18 -9.07
N THR A 198 -7.69 0.94 -8.65
CA THR A 198 -6.74 0.12 -7.87
C THR A 198 -5.33 0.03 -8.47
N GLU A 199 -5.22 0.00 -9.79
CA GLU A 199 -3.93 -0.14 -10.47
C GLU A 199 -3.29 1.19 -10.89
N ALA A 200 -4.05 2.20 -11.31
CA ALA A 200 -3.46 3.52 -11.64
C ALA A 200 -3.17 4.35 -10.39
N TYR A 201 -3.87 4.08 -9.27
CA TYR A 201 -3.54 4.60 -7.95
C TYR A 201 -2.06 4.36 -7.61
N LYS A 202 -1.57 3.14 -7.85
CA LYS A 202 -0.16 2.75 -7.63
C LYS A 202 0.85 3.48 -8.51
N LEU A 203 0.42 4.24 -9.51
CA LEU A 203 1.30 5.01 -10.40
C LEU A 203 1.36 6.50 -10.04
N GLN A 204 0.57 6.93 -9.05
CA GLN A 204 0.62 8.28 -8.50
C GLN A 204 1.97 8.51 -7.82
N GLU A 205 2.56 9.69 -8.04
CA GLU A 205 3.92 9.98 -7.57
C GLU A 205 4.03 9.95 -6.03
N GLN A 206 2.94 10.31 -5.34
CA GLN A 206 2.84 10.26 -3.88
C GLN A 206 2.90 8.82 -3.33
N GLU A 207 2.20 7.89 -3.99
CA GLU A 207 2.22 6.45 -3.66
C GLU A 207 3.57 5.81 -3.98
N LEU A 208 4.14 6.16 -5.13
CA LEU A 208 5.47 5.72 -5.54
C LEU A 208 6.54 6.17 -4.55
N ASP A 209 6.53 7.44 -4.15
CA ASP A 209 7.44 7.99 -3.15
C ASP A 209 7.31 7.26 -1.80
N ALA A 210 6.09 7.01 -1.32
CA ALA A 210 5.82 6.27 -0.09
C ALA A 210 6.33 4.82 -0.15
N ASP A 211 6.06 4.13 -1.26
CA ASP A 211 6.51 2.76 -1.47
C ASP A 211 8.03 2.62 -1.62
N VAL A 212 8.65 3.52 -2.39
CA VAL A 212 10.11 3.55 -2.56
C VAL A 212 10.79 3.83 -1.22
N PHE A 213 10.25 4.77 -0.43
CA PHE A 213 10.78 5.06 0.90
C PHE A 213 10.74 3.82 1.80
N ALA A 214 9.59 3.14 1.90
CA ALA A 214 9.44 1.94 2.71
C ALA A 214 10.38 0.81 2.25
N GLU A 215 10.48 0.57 0.93
CA GLU A 215 11.37 -0.44 0.34
C GLU A 215 12.84 -0.14 0.66
N ARG A 216 13.28 1.12 0.53
CA ARG A 216 14.67 1.54 0.81
C ARG A 216 15.03 1.41 2.29
N VAL A 217 14.12 1.72 3.21
CA VAL A 217 14.33 1.50 4.64
C VAL A 217 14.51 0.02 4.94
N LEU A 218 13.61 -0.84 4.47
CA LEU A 218 13.67 -2.28 4.76
C LEU A 218 14.89 -2.95 4.12
N ASN A 219 15.28 -2.54 2.91
CA ASN A 219 16.51 -3.03 2.28
C ASN A 219 17.74 -2.69 3.14
N LYS A 220 17.82 -1.47 3.68
CA LYS A 220 18.89 -1.10 4.61
C LYS A 220 18.88 -1.98 5.87
N VAL A 221 17.71 -2.29 6.45
CA VAL A 221 17.62 -3.20 7.61
C VAL A 221 18.24 -4.57 7.27
N ASN A 222 17.86 -5.15 6.14
CA ASN A 222 18.28 -6.50 5.73
C ASN A 222 19.76 -6.59 5.33
N HIS A 223 20.31 -5.59 4.63
CA HIS A 223 21.70 -5.61 4.19
C HIS A 223 22.70 -5.70 5.35
N LYS A 224 22.46 -4.97 6.45
CA LYS A 224 23.37 -4.97 7.62
C LYS A 224 23.27 -6.24 8.45
N GLN A 225 22.13 -6.93 8.43
CA GLN A 225 21.95 -8.22 9.10
C GLN A 225 22.65 -9.37 8.36
N ALA A 226 22.89 -9.25 7.05
CA ALA A 226 23.67 -10.22 6.28
C ALA A 226 25.19 -10.08 6.50
N GLU A 227 25.64 -8.93 7.00
CA GLU A 227 27.05 -8.63 7.28
C GLU A 227 27.47 -8.93 8.74
N SER A 228 26.52 -9.23 9.62
CA SER A 228 26.71 -9.51 11.06
C SER A 228 26.60 -11.00 11.39
#